data_AF-A0A2E6BZ76-F1
#
_entry.id   AF-A0A2E6BZ76-F1
#
_cell.length_a   1.000
_cell.length_b   1.000
_cell.length_c   1.000
_cell.angle_alpha   90.00
_cell.angle_beta   90.00
_cell.angle_gamma   90.00
#
_symmetry.space_group_name_H-M   'P 1'
#
loop_
_entity.id
_entity.type
_entity.pdbx_description
1 polymer ?
#
loop_
_entity_poly.entity_id
_entity_poly.type
_entity_poly.pdbx_seq_one_letter_code
_entity_poly.pdbx_strand_id
1 'polypeptide(L)'
;MDGLDIVILLLHPVVATAFIIWILNKRSRKRFVTSHSEISHGNNGKSVSRSRIFVISWALVISGFVANFIFNYRNGNTDIVSILIPAGVGSLHSIGGLLGIFLLTLITIRKRRSSTHHNHEIKDANNKNKSGQLSQNLVTIVIIGHAFLGFIWLIELIST
;
A
#
# COMPACT_ATOMS: atom_id res chain seq x y z
N MET A 1 28.58 5.30 1.69
CA MET A 1 27.68 4.54 0.81
C MET A 1 28.23 4.48 -0.60
N ASP A 2 28.12 3.32 -1.25
CA ASP A 2 28.42 3.22 -2.68
C ASP A 2 27.19 3.58 -3.55
N GLY A 3 27.39 3.80 -4.84
CA GLY A 3 26.29 4.15 -5.75
C GLY A 3 25.23 3.06 -5.89
N LEU A 4 25.59 1.80 -5.62
CA LEU A 4 24.65 0.67 -5.67
C LEU A 4 23.71 0.66 -4.46
N ASP A 5 24.20 1.03 -3.27
CA ASP A 5 23.39 1.15 -2.05
C ASP A 5 22.28 2.18 -2.23
N ILE A 6 22.62 3.31 -2.83
CA ILE A 6 21.66 4.38 -3.14
C ILE A 6 20.57 3.85 -4.08
N VAL A 7 20.95 3.10 -5.12
CA VAL A 7 19.98 2.51 -6.06
C VAL A 7 19.09 1.48 -5.35
N ILE A 8 19.65 0.62 -4.49
CA ILE A 8 18.89 -0.39 -3.74
C ILE A 8 17.87 0.28 -2.81
N LEU A 9 18.29 1.32 -2.07
CA LEU A 9 17.43 2.04 -1.14
C LEU A 9 16.35 2.86 -1.86
N LEU A 10 16.66 3.47 -3.00
CA LEU A 10 15.71 4.28 -3.77
C LEU A 10 14.71 3.46 -4.59
N LEU A 11 15.02 2.20 -4.89
CA LEU A 11 14.17 1.36 -5.73
C LEU A 11 12.75 1.22 -5.13
N HIS A 12 12.65 0.92 -3.84
CA HIS A 12 11.34 0.79 -3.16
C HIS A 12 10.52 2.10 -3.17
N PRO A 13 11.01 3.25 -2.67
CA PRO A 13 10.21 4.48 -2.61
C PRO A 13 9.84 5.02 -4.00
N VAL A 14 10.69 4.85 -5.01
CA VAL A 14 10.37 5.25 -6.40
C VAL A 14 9.23 4.39 -6.95
N VAL A 15 9.34 3.06 -6.85
CA VAL A 15 8.31 2.13 -7.35
C VAL A 15 7.00 2.29 -6.56
N ALA A 16 7.08 2.48 -5.24
CA ALA A 16 5.92 2.73 -4.39
C ALA A 16 5.19 4.03 -4.77
N THR A 17 5.95 5.11 -5.01
CA THR A 17 5.38 6.40 -5.45
C THR A 17 4.68 6.28 -6.79
N ALA A 18 5.33 5.65 -7.77
CA ALA A 18 4.73 5.40 -9.09
C ALA A 18 3.43 4.58 -8.96
N PHE A 19 3.42 3.57 -8.08
CA PHE A 19 2.23 2.75 -7.82
C PHE A 19 1.09 3.54 -7.16
N ILE A 20 1.39 4.40 -6.18
CA ILE A 20 0.40 5.28 -5.53
C ILE A 20 -0.21 6.24 -6.56
N ILE A 21 0.61 6.93 -7.35
CA ILE A 21 0.15 7.84 -8.41
C ILE A 21 -0.77 7.10 -9.39
N TRP A 22 -0.38 5.88 -9.80
CA TRP A 22 -1.19 5.06 -10.68
C TRP A 22 -2.57 4.71 -10.10
N ILE A 23 -2.64 4.38 -8.80
CA ILE A 23 -3.91 4.13 -8.09
C ILE A 23 -4.76 5.41 -8.05
N LEU A 24 -4.17 6.55 -7.69
CA LEU A 24 -4.87 7.82 -7.56
C LEU A 24 -5.44 8.30 -8.89
N ASN A 25 -4.64 8.24 -9.96
CA ASN A 25 -5.09 8.56 -11.33
C ASN A 25 -6.25 7.68 -11.77
N LYS A 26 -6.28 6.42 -11.33
CA LYS A 26 -7.39 5.53 -11.63
C LYS A 26 -8.65 5.84 -10.82
N ARG A 27 -8.51 6.18 -9.53
CA ARG A 27 -9.64 6.57 -8.67
C ARG A 27 -10.26 7.90 -9.14
N SER A 28 -9.42 8.84 -9.57
CA SER A 28 -9.85 10.12 -10.15
C SER A 28 -10.65 9.90 -11.44
N ARG A 29 -10.12 9.10 -12.39
CA ARG A 29 -10.83 8.73 -13.62
C ARG A 29 -12.17 8.04 -13.36
N LYS A 30 -12.25 7.15 -12.38
CA LYS A 30 -13.53 6.51 -12.01
C LYS A 30 -14.55 7.53 -11.49
N ARG A 31 -14.14 8.43 -10.58
CA ARG A 31 -15.02 9.49 -10.06
C ARG A 31 -15.53 10.41 -11.16
N PHE A 32 -14.64 10.85 -12.05
CA PHE A 32 -14.97 11.70 -13.19
C PHE A 32 -15.97 11.04 -14.14
N VAL A 33 -15.76 9.77 -14.50
CA VAL A 33 -16.69 9.02 -15.38
C VAL A 33 -18.06 8.87 -14.72
N THR A 34 -18.15 8.44 -13.45
CA THR A 34 -19.45 8.35 -12.75
C THR A 34 -20.18 9.67 -12.59
N SER A 35 -19.46 10.81 -12.63
CA SER A 35 -20.07 12.15 -12.57
C SER A 35 -20.56 12.65 -13.93
N HIS A 36 -20.17 12.01 -15.03
CA HIS A 36 -20.51 12.42 -16.41
C HIS A 36 -21.32 11.34 -17.16
N SER A 37 -21.35 10.10 -16.67
CA SER A 37 -21.93 8.94 -17.35
C SER A 37 -23.37 8.61 -16.95
N GLU A 38 -24.24 9.62 -16.80
CA GLU A 38 -25.65 9.44 -17.19
C GLU A 38 -25.80 9.36 -18.72
N ILE A 39 -24.74 9.64 -19.48
CA ILE A 39 -24.74 9.57 -20.94
C ILE A 39 -23.59 8.69 -21.41
N SER A 40 -23.93 7.70 -22.23
CA SER A 40 -23.07 6.87 -23.07
C SER A 40 -22.38 5.65 -22.44
N HIS A 41 -22.94 4.50 -22.77
CA HIS A 41 -22.28 3.21 -22.89
C HIS A 41 -20.94 3.28 -23.64
N GLY A 42 -20.05 2.34 -23.33
CA GLY A 42 -18.94 1.97 -24.20
C GLY A 42 -17.56 2.45 -23.74
N ASN A 43 -17.03 1.87 -22.66
CA ASN A 43 -15.57 1.76 -22.56
C ASN A 43 -15.17 0.42 -21.94
N ASN A 44 -14.63 -0.46 -22.78
CA ASN A 44 -13.93 -1.72 -22.44
C ASN A 44 -12.61 -1.46 -21.71
N GLY A 45 -12.58 -0.49 -20.80
CA GLY A 45 -11.43 -0.21 -19.97
C GLY A 45 -11.23 -1.36 -19.00
N LYS A 46 -10.29 -2.27 -19.32
CA LYS A 46 -9.84 -3.39 -18.46
C LYS A 46 -9.82 -2.92 -17.00
N SER A 47 -10.87 -3.28 -16.26
CA SER A 47 -10.95 -2.91 -14.87
C SER A 47 -9.86 -3.72 -14.17
N VAL A 48 -8.71 -3.09 -13.87
CA VAL A 48 -7.71 -3.74 -13.00
C VAL A 48 -8.44 -4.25 -11.77
N SER A 49 -8.43 -5.57 -11.64
CA SER A 49 -9.07 -6.25 -10.54
C SER A 49 -8.48 -5.73 -9.23
N ARG A 50 -9.35 -5.54 -8.23
CA ARG A 50 -8.92 -5.26 -6.86
C ARG A 50 -7.96 -6.33 -6.34
N SER A 51 -8.04 -7.57 -6.85
CA SER A 51 -7.06 -8.63 -6.56
C SER A 51 -5.65 -8.28 -7.04
N ARG A 52 -5.52 -7.62 -8.20
CA ARG A 52 -4.20 -7.22 -8.72
C ARG A 52 -3.57 -6.13 -7.85
N ILE A 53 -4.37 -5.16 -7.37
CA ILE A 53 -3.88 -4.12 -6.44
C ILE A 53 -3.38 -4.78 -5.15
N PHE A 54 -4.16 -5.71 -4.59
CA PHE A 54 -3.78 -6.46 -3.39
C PHE A 54 -2.44 -7.21 -3.55
N VAL A 55 -2.26 -7.93 -4.67
CA VAL A 55 -1.03 -8.67 -4.96
C VAL A 55 0.17 -7.72 -5.12
N ILE A 56 0.01 -6.63 -5.88
CA ILE A 56 1.09 -5.66 -6.06
C ILE A 56 1.45 -4.98 -4.73
N SER A 57 0.47 -4.65 -3.89
CA SER A 57 0.72 -4.08 -2.56
C SER A 57 1.56 -5.03 -1.68
N TRP A 58 1.26 -6.33 -1.67
CA TRP A 58 2.09 -7.31 -0.95
C TRP A 58 3.50 -7.38 -1.52
N ALA A 59 3.64 -7.44 -2.84
CA ALA A 59 4.93 -7.47 -3.50
C ALA A 59 5.79 -6.24 -3.17
N LEU A 60 5.18 -5.05 -3.10
CA LEU A 60 5.85 -3.79 -2.74
C LEU A 60 6.35 -3.78 -1.29
N VAL A 61 5.56 -4.27 -0.35
CA VAL A 61 5.98 -4.35 1.05
C VAL A 61 7.15 -5.33 1.17
N ILE A 62 7.01 -6.53 0.60
CA ILE A 62 8.08 -7.54 0.61
C ILE A 62 9.35 -6.98 -0.04
N SER A 63 9.26 -6.29 -1.17
CA SER A 63 10.43 -5.72 -1.84
C SER A 63 11.13 -4.66 -1.01
N GLY A 64 10.39 -3.88 -0.20
CA GLY A 64 10.98 -2.93 0.76
C GLY A 64 11.81 -3.62 1.84
N PHE A 65 11.26 -4.67 2.46
CA PHE A 65 12.01 -5.47 3.45
C PHE A 65 13.23 -6.16 2.83
N VAL A 66 13.09 -6.70 1.62
CA VAL A 66 14.22 -7.32 0.90
C VAL A 66 15.30 -6.29 0.56
N ALA A 67 14.94 -5.09 0.09
CA ALA A 67 15.90 -4.03 -0.19
C ALA A 67 16.65 -3.62 1.09
N ASN A 68 15.95 -3.43 2.21
CA ASN A 68 16.59 -3.13 3.48
C ASN A 68 17.52 -4.25 3.96
N PHE A 69 17.09 -5.50 3.79
CA PHE A 69 17.89 -6.67 4.14
C PHE A 69 19.19 -6.73 3.33
N ILE A 70 19.10 -6.56 2.00
CA ILE A 70 20.27 -6.56 1.12
C ILE A 70 21.22 -5.41 1.51
N PHE A 71 20.70 -4.21 1.74
CA PHE A 71 21.51 -3.07 2.16
C PHE A 71 22.27 -3.35 3.46
N ASN A 72 21.58 -3.84 4.50
CA ASN A 72 22.22 -4.12 5.79
C ASN A 72 23.22 -5.28 5.72
N TYR A 73 22.88 -6.35 5.00
CA TYR A 73 23.76 -7.50 4.81
C TYR A 73 25.06 -7.10 4.10
N ARG A 74 24.99 -6.25 3.07
CA ARG A 74 26.18 -5.71 2.38
C ARG A 74 27.05 -4.85 3.29
N ASN A 75 26.43 -4.15 4.23
CA ASN A 75 27.13 -3.29 5.21
C ASN A 75 27.56 -4.06 6.48
N GLY A 76 27.51 -5.39 6.47
CA GLY A 76 28.04 -6.24 7.54
C GLY A 76 27.13 -6.40 8.75
N ASN A 77 25.90 -5.88 8.72
CA ASN A 77 24.91 -6.16 9.75
C ASN A 77 24.20 -7.49 9.43
N THR A 78 24.29 -8.45 10.36
CA THR A 78 23.67 -9.79 10.22
C THR A 78 22.54 -10.04 11.23
N ASP A 79 22.25 -9.09 12.11
CA ASP A 79 21.16 -9.25 13.07
C ASP A 79 19.80 -9.04 12.37
N ILE A 80 19.11 -10.15 12.12
CA ILE A 80 17.85 -10.17 11.37
C ILE A 80 16.78 -9.31 12.05
N VAL A 81 16.78 -9.23 13.38
CA VAL A 81 15.74 -8.48 14.11
C VAL A 81 15.92 -6.99 13.91
N SER A 82 17.13 -6.45 14.09
CA SER A 82 17.41 -5.03 13.84
C SER A 82 17.29 -4.65 12.37
N ILE A 83 17.47 -5.59 11.44
CA ILE A 83 17.25 -5.37 10.01
C ILE A 83 15.74 -5.30 9.69
N LEU A 84 14.92 -6.19 10.24
CA LEU A 84 13.48 -6.18 9.95
C LEU A 84 12.74 -5.07 10.71
N ILE A 85 13.16 -4.77 11.94
CA ILE A 85 12.54 -3.74 12.78
C ILE A 85 13.67 -2.85 13.31
N PRO A 86 14.17 -1.90 12.51
CA PRO A 86 15.21 -0.98 12.93
C PRO A 86 14.73 -0.11 14.09
N ALA A 87 15.63 0.40 14.92
CA ALA A 87 15.26 1.33 15.99
C ALA A 87 14.75 2.68 15.43
N GLY A 88 14.16 3.51 16.30
CA GLY A 88 13.76 4.87 15.95
C GLY A 88 12.69 4.92 14.86
N VAL A 89 12.86 5.81 13.87
CA VAL A 89 11.87 6.04 12.80
C VAL A 89 11.71 4.82 11.90
N GLY A 90 12.77 4.02 11.72
CA GLY A 90 12.74 2.78 10.95
C GLY A 90 11.75 1.75 11.50
N SER A 91 11.60 1.66 12.84
CA SER A 91 10.64 0.75 13.48
C SER A 91 9.21 1.11 13.07
N LEU A 92 8.90 2.41 13.15
CA LEU A 92 7.56 2.92 12.87
C LEU A 92 7.24 2.79 11.37
N HIS A 93 8.22 3.00 10.49
CA HIS A 93 8.04 2.76 9.07
C HIS A 93 7.75 1.28 8.79
N SER A 94 8.57 0.37 9.32
CA SER A 94 8.47 -1.08 9.11
C SER A 94 7.15 -1.64 9.64
N ILE A 95 6.81 -1.33 10.90
CA ILE A 95 5.55 -1.73 11.53
C ILE A 95 4.37 -1.07 10.83
N GLY A 96 4.50 0.20 10.42
CA GLY A 96 3.47 0.91 9.66
C GLY A 96 3.16 0.25 8.31
N GLY A 97 4.18 -0.26 7.61
CA GLY A 97 4.02 -1.00 6.36
C GLY A 97 3.27 -2.32 6.58
N LEU A 98 3.64 -3.06 7.64
CA LEU A 98 2.95 -4.28 8.05
C LEU A 98 1.50 -4.02 8.45
N LEU A 99 1.24 -2.96 9.19
CA LEU A 99 -0.10 -2.55 9.59
C LEU A 99 -0.95 -2.20 8.35
N GLY A 100 -0.39 -1.46 7.40
CA GLY A 100 -1.06 -1.09 6.16
C GLY A 100 -1.49 -2.32 5.34
N ILE A 101 -0.59 -3.28 5.15
CA ILE A 101 -0.90 -4.51 4.40
C ILE A 101 -1.85 -5.43 5.16
N PHE A 102 -1.75 -5.46 6.49
CA PHE A 102 -2.67 -6.18 7.36
C PHE A 102 -4.10 -5.65 7.22
N LEU A 103 -4.29 -4.32 7.34
CA LEU A 103 -5.59 -3.68 7.14
C LEU A 103 -6.14 -3.93 5.73
N LEU A 104 -5.30 -3.85 4.69
CA LEU A 104 -5.70 -4.15 3.32
C LEU A 104 -6.16 -5.60 3.17
N THR A 105 -5.50 -6.53 3.84
CA THR A 105 -5.85 -7.96 3.88
C THR A 105 -7.20 -8.18 4.56
N LEU A 106 -7.42 -7.57 5.72
CA LEU A 106 -8.70 -7.64 6.43
C LEU A 106 -9.87 -7.11 5.58
N ILE A 107 -9.69 -5.97 4.92
CA ILE A 107 -10.69 -5.39 4.02
C ILE A 107 -10.98 -6.34 2.85
N THR A 108 -9.93 -6.97 2.30
CA THR A 108 -10.06 -7.90 1.18
C THR A 108 -10.81 -9.17 1.57
N ILE A 109 -10.50 -9.76 2.73
CA ILE A 109 -11.18 -10.96 3.26
C ILE A 109 -12.65 -10.64 3.57
N ARG A 110 -12.92 -9.56 4.29
CA ARG A 110 -14.28 -9.15 4.67
C ARG A 110 -15.15 -8.93 3.43
N LYS A 111 -14.59 -8.32 2.38
CA LYS A 111 -15.31 -8.13 1.12
C LYS A 111 -15.59 -9.45 0.40
N ARG A 112 -14.64 -10.39 0.35
CA ARG A 112 -14.85 -11.72 -0.25
C ARG A 112 -15.99 -12.46 0.47
N ARG A 113 -15.98 -12.51 1.81
CA ARG A 113 -17.04 -13.14 2.62
C ARG A 113 -18.41 -12.50 2.37
N SER A 114 -18.47 -11.17 2.27
CA SER A 114 -19.72 -10.47 1.96
C SER A 114 -20.23 -10.73 0.54
N SER A 115 -19.37 -11.05 -0.42
CA SER A 115 -19.77 -11.43 -1.77
C SER A 115 -20.28 -12.87 -1.84
N THR A 116 -19.76 -13.78 -1.01
CA THR A 116 -20.26 -15.17 -0.92
C THR A 116 -21.62 -15.27 -0.24
N HIS A 117 -21.92 -14.37 0.70
CA HIS A 117 -23.20 -14.31 1.42
C HIS A 117 -24.28 -13.44 0.75
N HIS A 118 -24.03 -12.89 -0.45
CA HIS A 118 -24.93 -11.93 -1.09
C HIS A 118 -26.18 -12.54 -1.74
N ASN A 119 -26.59 -13.74 -1.34
CA ASN A 119 -27.88 -14.33 -1.72
C ASN A 119 -28.99 -14.09 -0.67
N HIS A 120 -28.70 -13.41 0.44
CA HIS A 120 -29.71 -13.02 1.42
C HIS A 120 -29.38 -11.64 2.02
N GLU A 121 -30.43 -10.83 2.16
CA GLU A 121 -30.54 -9.54 2.86
C GLU A 121 -30.15 -8.22 2.17
N ILE A 122 -31.21 -7.55 1.70
CA ILE A 122 -31.28 -6.21 1.11
C ILE A 122 -31.36 -5.09 2.20
N LYS A 123 -31.42 -5.40 3.49
CA LYS A 123 -31.74 -4.40 4.53
C LYS A 123 -30.57 -3.59 5.13
N ASP A 124 -29.31 -3.96 4.88
CA ASP A 124 -28.13 -3.36 5.54
C ASP A 124 -27.24 -2.43 4.66
N ALA A 125 -27.73 -2.01 3.50
CA ALA A 125 -26.91 -1.29 2.50
C ALA A 125 -26.34 0.05 3.02
N ASN A 126 -27.07 0.75 3.87
CA ASN A 126 -26.68 2.10 4.32
C ASN A 126 -25.57 2.10 5.40
N ASN A 127 -25.57 1.12 6.30
CA ASN A 127 -24.54 1.02 7.35
C ASN A 127 -23.23 0.41 6.82
N LYS A 128 -23.32 -0.51 5.84
CA LYS A 128 -22.16 -1.09 5.12
C LYS A 128 -21.33 -0.02 4.38
N ASN A 129 -21.98 0.98 3.80
CA ASN A 129 -21.27 2.05 3.06
C ASN A 129 -20.44 2.96 3.99
N LYS A 130 -20.97 3.35 5.16
CA LYS A 130 -20.24 4.18 6.14
C LYS A 130 -19.01 3.47 6.71
N SER A 131 -19.15 2.20 7.11
CA SER A 131 -18.02 1.39 7.60
C SER A 131 -16.95 1.15 6.52
N GLY A 132 -17.37 0.97 5.26
CA GLY A 132 -16.48 0.86 4.12
C GLY A 132 -15.70 2.15 3.79
N GLN A 133 -16.29 3.32 4.06
CA GLN A 133 -15.62 4.62 3.89
C GLN A 133 -14.62 4.91 5.01
N LEU A 134 -14.98 4.62 6.28
CA LEU A 134 -14.08 4.80 7.42
C LEU A 134 -12.82 3.93 7.31
N SER A 135 -12.98 2.66 6.94
CA SER A 135 -11.86 1.75 6.71
C SER A 135 -10.94 2.20 5.56
N GLN A 136 -11.49 2.81 4.50
CA GLN A 136 -10.68 3.41 3.42
C GLN A 136 -9.93 4.66 3.88
N ASN A 137 -10.54 5.51 4.70
CA ASN A 137 -9.90 6.70 5.25
C ASN A 137 -8.74 6.32 6.17
N LEU A 138 -8.94 5.33 7.06
CA LEU A 138 -7.88 4.81 7.93
C LEU A 138 -6.70 4.26 7.11
N VAL A 139 -6.95 3.42 6.10
CA VAL A 139 -5.88 2.91 5.23
C VAL A 139 -5.16 4.05 4.51
N THR A 140 -5.87 5.10 4.09
CA THR A 140 -5.26 6.26 3.42
C THR A 140 -4.34 7.02 4.37
N ILE A 141 -4.77 7.25 5.61
CA ILE A 141 -3.95 7.89 6.65
C ILE A 141 -2.70 7.07 6.95
N VAL A 142 -2.86 5.74 7.10
CA VAL A 142 -1.73 4.83 7.34
C VAL A 142 -0.74 4.86 6.18
N ILE A 143 -1.20 4.88 4.93
CA ILE A 143 -0.32 4.97 3.74
C ILE A 143 0.46 6.28 3.74
N ILE A 144 -0.20 7.41 4.02
CA ILE A 144 0.45 8.73 4.04
C ILE A 144 1.48 8.78 5.17
N GLY A 145 1.10 8.36 6.38
CA GLY A 145 2.00 8.30 7.53
C GLY A 145 3.19 7.37 7.26
N HIS A 146 2.96 6.17 6.72
CA HIS A 146 4.02 5.22 6.37
C HIS A 146 4.99 5.78 5.31
N ALA A 147 4.47 6.44 4.27
CA ALA A 147 5.30 7.06 3.24
C ALA A 147 6.15 8.22 3.80
N PHE A 148 5.57 9.04 4.68
CA PHE A 148 6.29 10.12 5.36
C PHE A 148 7.41 9.59 6.26
N LEU A 149 7.11 8.58 7.10
CA LEU A 149 8.11 7.91 7.94
C LEU A 149 9.20 7.24 7.10
N GLY A 150 8.85 6.65 5.96
CA GLY A 150 9.79 6.03 5.04
C GLY A 150 10.75 7.05 4.41
N PHE A 151 10.24 8.24 4.08
CA PHE A 151 11.07 9.32 3.59
C PHE A 151 12.06 9.83 4.65
N ILE A 152 11.62 10.01 5.90
CA ILE A 152 12.51 10.40 7.00
C ILE A 152 13.59 9.33 7.22
N TRP A 153 13.18 8.06 7.28
CA TRP A 153 14.11 6.96 7.49
C TRP A 153 15.11 6.80 6.33
N LEU A 154 14.70 7.07 5.09
CA LEU A 154 15.61 7.11 3.94
C LEU A 154 16.67 8.21 4.10
N ILE A 155 16.29 9.40 4.59
CA ILE A 155 17.24 10.49 4.87
C ILE A 155 18.23 10.04 5.97
N GLU A 156 17.72 9.42 7.04
CA GLU A 156 18.53 8.90 8.14
C GLU A 156 19.57 7.89 7.63
N LEU A 157 19.15 6.91 6.83
CA LEU A 157 20.03 5.91 6.21
C LEU A 157 21.10 6.52 5.30
N ILE A 158 20.76 7.56 4.53
CA ILE A 158 21.70 8.20 3.61
C ILE A 158 22.67 9.13 4.36
N SER A 159 22.27 9.60 5.54
CA SER A 159 23.09 10.49 6.37
C SER A 159 24.14 9.77 7.23
N THR A 160 24.04 8.44 7.36
CA THR A 160 25.02 7.58 8.03
C THR A 160 26.09 7.06 7.08
#